data_AF-A0A381XTM7-F1
#
_entry.id   AF-A0A381XTM7-F1
#
_cell.length_a   1.000
_cell.length_b   1.000
_cell.length_c   1.000
_cell.angle_alpha   90.00
_cell.angle_beta   90.00
_cell.angle_gamma   90.00
#
_symmetry.space_group_name_H-M   'P 1'
#
loop_
_entity.id
_entity.type
_entity.pdbx_description
1 polymer ?
#
loop_
_entity_poly.entity_id
_entity_poly.type
_entity_poly.pdbx_seq_one_letter_code
_entity_poly.pdbx_strand_id
1 'polypeptide(L)'
;MIGALLAVAAILPGSAAEVEILRSTGGLAADVVGVFREPIGCHRTPDGSYLVFDRAGHTVYRVPASGTEVTEIVRIGSETGRIISPSAFVLAGERFIVADSPQRRERVQIFRRDGALLAGFSLAERATPRITSGRLTLGGVGSIQWTGQ
;
A
#
# COMPACT_ATOMS: atom_id res chain seq x y z
N MET A 1 0.18 44.00 53.22
CA MET A 1 0.67 42.69 52.74
C MET A 1 -0.37 42.10 51.79
N ILE A 2 0.03 41.99 50.53
CA ILE A 2 -0.37 41.05 49.44
C ILE A 2 -1.76 40.40 49.57
N GLY A 3 -2.63 40.73 48.60
CA GLY A 3 -3.94 40.13 48.40
C GLY A 3 -3.91 38.73 47.77
N ALA A 4 -5.06 38.07 47.78
CA ALA A 4 -5.30 36.84 47.05
C ALA A 4 -6.51 37.02 46.14
N LEU A 5 -6.25 37.07 44.83
CA LEU A 5 -7.26 37.04 43.79
C LEU A 5 -7.55 35.56 43.50
N LEU A 6 -8.79 35.11 43.74
CA LEU A 6 -9.24 33.79 43.29
C LEU A 6 -9.49 33.85 41.77
N ALA A 7 -8.66 33.15 41.00
CA ALA A 7 -8.93 32.90 39.58
C ALA A 7 -9.80 31.64 39.46
N VAL A 8 -11.05 31.80 39.04
CA VAL A 8 -11.88 30.67 38.59
C VAL A 8 -11.52 30.40 37.14
N ALA A 9 -10.85 29.28 36.88
CA ALA A 9 -10.59 28.83 35.52
C ALA A 9 -11.90 28.29 34.91
N ALA A 10 -12.40 28.97 33.87
CA ALA A 10 -13.48 28.43 33.05
C ALA A 10 -12.92 27.28 32.20
N ILE A 11 -13.44 26.06 32.40
CA ILE A 11 -13.16 24.93 31.52
C ILE A 11 -13.95 25.20 30.23
N LEU A 12 -13.24 25.65 29.18
CA LEU A 12 -13.83 25.70 27.85
C LEU A 12 -14.07 24.25 27.41
N PRO A 13 -15.30 23.87 26.98
CA PRO A 13 -15.49 22.57 26.36
C PRO A 13 -14.57 22.50 25.14
N GLY A 14 -13.63 21.55 25.17
CA GLY A 14 -12.79 21.27 24.01
C GLY A 14 -13.71 20.99 22.83
N SER A 15 -13.53 21.74 21.74
CA SER A 15 -14.21 21.45 20.47
C SER A 15 -13.97 19.98 20.16
N ALA A 16 -15.02 19.16 20.16
CA ALA A 16 -14.93 17.83 19.61
C ALA A 16 -14.37 17.99 18.19
N ALA A 17 -13.27 17.28 17.88
CA ALA A 17 -12.74 17.28 16.54
C ALA A 17 -13.87 16.84 15.59
N GLU A 18 -14.08 17.61 14.52
CA GLU A 18 -15.06 17.25 13.50
C GLU A 18 -14.71 15.86 12.98
N VAL A 19 -15.67 14.93 13.07
CA VAL A 19 -15.46 13.55 12.62
C VAL A 19 -15.43 13.57 11.09
N GLU A 20 -14.31 13.13 10.52
CA GLU A 20 -14.23 12.91 9.07
C GLU A 20 -15.13 11.73 8.67
N ILE A 21 -16.22 12.04 7.97
CA ILE A 21 -17.13 11.02 7.42
C ILE A 21 -16.76 10.79 5.97
N LEU A 22 -16.05 9.70 5.70
CA LEU A 22 -15.79 9.25 4.34
C LEU A 22 -17.05 8.65 3.72
N ARG A 23 -17.40 9.11 2.52
CA ARG A 23 -18.48 8.54 1.70
C ARG A 23 -17.86 7.80 0.53
N SER A 24 -18.49 6.68 0.16
CA SER A 24 -18.14 6.03 -1.10
C SER A 24 -18.37 7.00 -2.26
N THR A 25 -17.40 7.05 -3.18
CA THR A 25 -17.46 7.86 -4.39
C THR A 25 -17.89 7.04 -5.62
N GLY A 26 -18.04 5.72 -5.47
CA GLY A 26 -18.41 4.81 -6.56
C GLY A 26 -18.17 3.35 -6.24
N GLY A 27 -18.20 2.51 -7.28
CA GLY A 27 -17.93 1.07 -7.18
C GLY A 27 -17.50 0.51 -8.53
N LEU A 28 -16.95 -0.71 -8.51
CA LEU A 28 -16.62 -1.47 -9.71
C LEU A 28 -17.72 -2.50 -9.99
N ALA A 29 -17.88 -2.89 -11.25
CA ALA A 29 -18.84 -3.92 -11.63
C ALA A 29 -18.51 -5.27 -10.93
N ALA A 30 -19.54 -6.07 -10.65
CA ALA A 30 -19.39 -7.28 -9.84
C ALA A 30 -18.48 -8.34 -10.49
N ASP A 31 -18.50 -8.43 -11.81
CA ASP A 31 -17.61 -9.27 -12.61
C ASP A 31 -16.15 -8.82 -12.53
N VAL A 32 -15.88 -7.50 -12.53
CA VAL A 32 -14.54 -6.96 -12.30
C VAL A 32 -14.05 -7.29 -10.89
N VAL A 33 -14.89 -7.07 -9.87
CA VAL A 33 -14.52 -7.37 -8.48
C VAL A 33 -14.28 -8.86 -8.27
N GLY A 34 -15.04 -9.72 -8.96
CA GLY A 34 -14.91 -11.18 -8.90
C GLY A 34 -13.58 -11.73 -9.42
N VAL A 35 -12.78 -10.93 -10.13
CA VAL A 35 -11.43 -11.32 -10.59
C VAL A 35 -10.40 -11.27 -9.46
N PHE A 36 -10.58 -10.39 -8.47
CA PHE A 36 -9.61 -10.21 -7.39
C PHE A 36 -9.75 -11.28 -6.31
N ARG A 37 -8.63 -11.76 -5.78
CA ARG A 37 -8.61 -12.75 -4.69
C ARG A 37 -8.44 -12.11 -3.32
N GLU A 38 -7.45 -11.23 -3.16
CA GLU A 38 -7.21 -10.45 -1.94
C GLU A 38 -6.63 -9.08 -2.33
N PRO A 39 -7.46 -8.15 -2.83
CA PRO A 39 -6.99 -6.81 -3.17
C PRO A 39 -6.68 -6.03 -1.89
N ILE A 40 -5.41 -5.65 -1.70
CA ILE A 40 -4.96 -4.91 -0.50
C ILE A 40 -4.52 -3.48 -0.82
N GLY A 41 -4.51 -3.10 -2.10
CA GLY A 41 -4.19 -1.75 -2.54
C GLY A 41 -5.04 -1.36 -3.74
N CYS A 42 -5.65 -0.18 -3.69
CA CYS A 42 -6.38 0.42 -4.80
C CYS A 42 -5.99 1.89 -4.93
N HIS A 43 -5.43 2.27 -6.08
CA HIS A 43 -4.94 3.61 -6.31
C HIS A 43 -5.54 4.18 -7.59
N ARG A 44 -6.22 5.32 -7.48
CA ARG A 44 -6.70 6.06 -8.64
C ARG A 44 -5.56 6.85 -9.29
N THR A 45 -5.42 6.72 -10.59
CA THR A 45 -4.44 7.46 -11.40
C THR A 45 -5.05 8.77 -11.94
N PRO A 46 -4.26 9.73 -12.42
CA PRO A 46 -4.75 11.01 -12.93
C PRO A 46 -5.69 10.90 -14.14
N ASP A 47 -5.52 9.88 -14.98
CA ASP A 47 -6.43 9.54 -16.09
C ASP A 47 -7.75 8.88 -15.61
N GLY A 48 -7.93 8.73 -14.29
CA GLY A 48 -9.12 8.19 -13.66
C GLY A 48 -9.18 6.68 -13.60
N SER A 49 -8.19 5.96 -14.13
CA SER A 49 -8.08 4.50 -13.97
C SER A 49 -7.69 4.13 -12.53
N TYR A 50 -7.79 2.85 -12.20
CA TYR A 50 -7.34 2.30 -10.92
C TYR A 50 -6.26 1.26 -11.13
N LEU A 51 -5.19 1.35 -10.33
CA LEU A 51 -4.27 0.25 -10.12
C LEU A 51 -4.71 -0.53 -8.88
N VAL A 52 -4.93 -1.82 -9.05
CA VAL A 52 -5.35 -2.73 -7.98
C VAL A 52 -4.24 -3.74 -7.75
N PHE A 53 -3.73 -3.80 -6.52
CA PHE A 53 -2.75 -4.78 -6.11
C PHE A 53 -3.46 -5.94 -5.39
N ASP A 54 -3.48 -7.09 -6.04
CA ASP A 54 -4.04 -8.34 -5.50
C ASP A 54 -2.93 -9.19 -4.90
N ARG A 55 -2.92 -9.24 -3.56
CA ARG A 55 -1.89 -9.92 -2.79
C ARG A 55 -1.91 -11.41 -3.02
N ALA A 56 -3.09 -12.04 -2.95
CA ALA A 56 -3.22 -13.49 -3.08
C ALA A 56 -3.18 -13.94 -4.55
N GLY A 57 -3.58 -13.06 -5.47
CA GLY A 57 -3.39 -13.26 -6.91
C GLY A 57 -1.94 -13.03 -7.38
N HIS A 58 -1.09 -12.43 -6.55
CA HIS A 58 0.28 -12.03 -6.93
C HIS A 58 0.27 -11.23 -8.24
N THR A 59 -0.67 -10.30 -8.35
CA THR A 59 -1.00 -9.65 -9.62
C THR A 59 -1.30 -8.18 -9.38
N VAL A 60 -0.85 -7.33 -10.31
CA VAL A 60 -1.28 -5.94 -10.37
C VAL A 60 -2.21 -5.81 -11.57
N TYR A 61 -3.40 -5.27 -11.32
CA TYR A 61 -4.41 -5.03 -12.34
C TYR A 61 -4.53 -3.54 -12.63
N ARG A 62 -4.93 -3.21 -13.85
CA ARG A 62 -5.47 -1.92 -14.22
C ARG A 62 -6.96 -2.06 -14.50
N VAL A 63 -7.75 -1.17 -13.91
CA VAL A 63 -9.18 -1.02 -14.17
C VAL A 63 -9.39 0.37 -14.79
N PRO A 64 -9.92 0.50 -16.01
CA PRO A 64 -10.16 1.79 -16.64
C PRO A 64 -11.18 2.62 -15.85
N ALA A 65 -11.24 3.92 -16.10
CA ALA A 65 -12.17 4.83 -15.41
C ALA A 65 -13.65 4.45 -15.57
N SER A 66 -14.00 3.68 -16.62
CA SER A 66 -15.35 3.13 -16.79
C SER A 66 -15.71 2.09 -15.73
N GLY A 67 -14.72 1.42 -15.12
CA GLY A 67 -14.93 0.38 -14.11
C GLY A 67 -15.54 -0.93 -14.63
N THR A 68 -15.56 -1.11 -15.95
CA THR A 68 -16.25 -2.22 -16.64
C THR A 68 -15.36 -3.37 -17.07
N GLU A 69 -14.04 -3.18 -17.06
CA GLU A 69 -13.07 -4.17 -17.51
C GLU A 69 -11.87 -4.20 -16.58
N VAL A 70 -11.05 -5.26 -16.68
CA VAL A 70 -9.85 -5.40 -15.87
C VAL A 70 -8.73 -6.06 -16.69
N THR A 71 -7.53 -5.50 -16.60
CA THR A 71 -6.35 -6.01 -17.30
C THR A 71 -5.25 -6.32 -16.31
N GLU A 72 -4.67 -7.52 -16.38
CA GLU A 72 -3.42 -7.84 -15.67
C GLU A 72 -2.24 -7.11 -16.32
N ILE A 73 -1.56 -6.26 -15.56
CA ILE A 73 -0.38 -5.52 -16.04
C ILE A 73 0.93 -6.07 -15.47
N VAL A 74 0.89 -6.74 -14.31
CA VAL A 74 2.00 -7.52 -13.76
C VAL A 74 1.43 -8.82 -13.22
N ARG A 75 2.04 -9.95 -13.58
CA ARG A 75 1.54 -11.30 -13.28
C ARG A 75 2.45 -12.04 -12.30
N ILE A 76 1.93 -13.14 -11.77
CA ILE A 76 2.68 -14.05 -10.91
C ILE A 76 3.90 -14.65 -11.62
N GLY A 77 5.04 -14.68 -10.94
CA GLY A 77 6.26 -15.35 -11.44
C GLY A 77 7.52 -14.95 -10.68
N SER A 78 8.57 -15.76 -10.81
CA SER A 78 9.84 -15.54 -10.13
C SER A 78 10.83 -14.68 -10.93
N GLU A 79 10.61 -14.57 -12.24
CA GLU A 79 11.44 -13.79 -13.13
C GLU A 79 11.31 -12.28 -12.89
N THR A 80 12.29 -11.54 -13.38
CA THR A 80 12.31 -10.08 -13.39
C THR A 80 11.12 -9.56 -14.21
N GLY A 81 10.35 -8.61 -13.65
CA GLY A 81 9.13 -8.09 -14.26
C GLY A 81 7.86 -8.87 -13.91
N ARG A 82 7.97 -9.97 -13.15
CA ARG A 82 6.85 -10.66 -12.50
C ARG A 82 6.99 -10.60 -10.99
N ILE A 83 5.94 -10.95 -10.26
CA ILE A 83 5.94 -10.87 -8.79
C ILE A 83 5.54 -12.20 -8.15
N ILE A 84 6.20 -12.59 -7.07
CA ILE A 84 5.81 -13.79 -6.33
C ILE A 84 6.06 -13.65 -4.83
N SER A 85 5.10 -14.10 -4.03
CA SER A 85 5.06 -13.92 -2.59
C SER A 85 5.28 -12.45 -2.21
N PRO A 86 4.48 -11.52 -2.77
CA PRO A 86 4.69 -10.10 -2.54
C PRO A 86 4.33 -9.72 -1.10
N SER A 87 5.14 -8.85 -0.50
CA SER A 87 4.96 -8.39 0.88
C SER A 87 4.45 -6.97 0.98
N ALA A 88 4.70 -6.12 -0.03
CA ALA A 88 4.28 -4.73 -0.02
C ALA A 88 4.17 -4.13 -1.43
N PHE A 89 3.32 -3.11 -1.54
CA PHE A 89 3.07 -2.33 -2.75
C PHE A 89 2.95 -0.85 -2.37
N VAL A 90 3.53 0.04 -3.16
CA VAL A 90 3.35 1.50 -2.99
C VAL A 90 3.30 2.20 -4.34
N LEU A 91 2.41 3.19 -4.46
CA LEU A 91 2.41 4.12 -5.58
C LEU A 91 3.42 5.26 -5.31
N ALA A 92 4.30 5.52 -6.27
CA ALA A 92 5.36 6.52 -6.20
C ALA A 92 5.31 7.41 -7.45
N GLY A 93 4.43 8.42 -7.45
CA GLY A 93 4.20 9.26 -8.63
C GLY A 93 3.71 8.44 -9.82
N GLU A 94 4.41 8.52 -10.95
CA GLU A 94 4.12 7.77 -12.20
C GLU A 94 4.61 6.31 -12.20
N ARG A 95 4.98 5.79 -11.03
CA ARG A 95 5.54 4.45 -10.84
C ARG A 95 4.81 3.75 -9.72
N PHE A 96 4.92 2.44 -9.67
CA PHE A 96 4.64 1.68 -8.46
C PHE A 96 5.82 0.76 -8.13
N ILE A 97 5.94 0.45 -6.85
CA ILE A 97 7.05 -0.34 -6.32
C ILE A 97 6.45 -1.54 -5.60
N VAL A 98 6.99 -2.73 -5.87
CA VAL A 98 6.59 -3.98 -5.23
C VAL A 98 7.80 -4.59 -4.55
N ALA A 99 7.65 -5.00 -3.29
CA ALA A 99 8.57 -5.93 -2.66
C ALA A 99 8.01 -7.34 -2.80
N ASP A 100 8.83 -8.25 -3.31
CA ASP A 100 8.49 -9.66 -3.48
C ASP A 100 9.68 -10.56 -3.14
N SER A 101 9.44 -11.86 -3.02
CA SER A 101 10.42 -12.79 -2.45
C SER A 101 10.53 -14.11 -3.22
N PRO A 102 10.88 -14.06 -4.53
CA PRO A 102 11.13 -15.26 -5.31
C PRO A 102 12.19 -16.13 -4.65
N GLN A 103 11.88 -17.42 -4.46
CA GLN A 103 12.79 -18.37 -3.82
C GLN A 103 13.30 -17.90 -2.44
N ARG A 104 12.50 -17.11 -1.71
CA ARG A 104 12.86 -16.50 -0.40
C ARG A 104 14.04 -15.52 -0.46
N ARG A 105 14.36 -14.98 -1.63
CA ARG A 105 15.28 -13.84 -1.80
C ARG A 105 14.45 -12.60 -2.03
N GLU A 106 14.51 -11.68 -1.08
CA GLU A 106 13.75 -10.45 -1.13
C GLU A 106 14.33 -9.54 -2.22
N ARG A 107 13.43 -8.96 -3.01
CA ARG A 107 13.78 -7.95 -3.99
C ARG A 107 12.73 -6.85 -3.98
N VAL A 108 13.16 -5.69 -4.46
CA VAL A 108 12.29 -4.57 -4.76
C VAL A 108 12.31 -4.36 -6.26
N GLN A 109 11.13 -4.26 -6.86
CA GLN A 109 10.95 -4.00 -8.28
C GLN A 109 10.13 -2.72 -8.48
N ILE A 110 10.57 -1.89 -9.41
CA ILE A 110 9.98 -0.59 -9.73
C ILE A 110 9.40 -0.69 -11.14
N PHE A 111 8.13 -0.34 -11.27
CA PHE A 111 7.38 -0.46 -12.51
C PHE A 111 6.79 0.89 -12.92
N ARG A 112 6.60 1.07 -14.23
CA ARG A 112 5.68 2.06 -14.78
C ARG A 112 4.25 1.64 -14.47
N ARG A 113 3.30 2.58 -14.48
CA ARG A 113 1.86 2.29 -14.30
C ARG A 113 1.25 1.36 -15.35
N ASP A 114 1.90 1.19 -16.50
CA ASP A 114 1.51 0.23 -17.53
C ASP A 114 2.00 -1.21 -17.25
N GLY A 115 2.76 -1.41 -16.17
CA GLY A 115 3.32 -2.71 -15.78
C GLY A 115 4.72 -2.98 -16.32
N ALA A 116 5.30 -2.10 -17.15
CA ALA A 116 6.66 -2.26 -17.63
C ALA A 116 7.66 -2.06 -16.48
N LEU A 117 8.60 -3.00 -16.34
CA LEU A 117 9.67 -2.89 -15.37
C LEU A 117 10.64 -1.76 -15.74
N LEU A 118 10.98 -0.92 -14.77
CA LEU A 118 11.96 0.15 -14.89
C LEU A 118 13.31 -0.24 -14.29
N ALA A 119 13.29 -0.78 -13.09
CA ALA A 119 14.47 -1.08 -12.30
C ALA A 119 14.12 -2.00 -11.13
N GLY A 120 15.14 -2.45 -10.41
CA GLY A 120 14.97 -3.18 -9.17
C GLY A 120 16.30 -3.62 -8.62
N PHE A 121 16.28 -4.11 -7.39
CA PHE A 121 17.45 -4.68 -6.74
C PHE A 121 17.03 -5.82 -5.83
N SER A 122 17.95 -6.77 -5.62
CA SER A 122 17.79 -7.82 -4.62
C SER A 122 18.52 -7.44 -3.35
N LEU A 123 17.97 -7.79 -2.21
CA LEU A 123 18.66 -7.65 -0.93
C LEU A 123 19.72 -8.75 -0.82
N ALA A 124 20.95 -8.36 -0.48
CA ALA A 124 22.11 -9.26 -0.40
C ALA A 124 21.95 -10.30 0.71
N GLU A 125 21.33 -9.91 1.81
CA GLU A 125 20.98 -10.77 2.94
C GLU A 125 19.47 -10.89 3.07
N ARG A 126 19.01 -12.03 3.59
CA ARG A 126 17.61 -12.18 3.97
C ARG A 126 17.35 -11.20 5.10
N ALA A 127 16.43 -10.24 4.93
CA ALA A 127 15.98 -9.45 6.06
C ALA A 127 15.26 -10.41 7.02
N THR A 128 15.94 -10.83 8.06
CA THR A 128 15.29 -11.35 9.26
C THR A 128 15.27 -10.22 10.27
N PRO A 129 14.27 -9.31 10.28
CA PRO A 129 14.02 -8.58 11.50
C PRO A 129 13.50 -9.64 12.47
N ARG A 130 14.30 -9.99 13.47
CA ARG A 130 13.83 -10.74 14.62
C ARG A 130 14.39 -10.04 15.84
N ILE A 131 13.71 -8.97 16.25
CA ILE A 131 13.94 -8.43 17.58
C ILE A 131 13.08 -9.26 18.52
N THR A 132 13.75 -10.01 19.39
CA THR A 132 13.09 -10.74 20.47
C THR A 132 13.42 -10.02 21.78
N SER A 133 12.38 -9.55 22.49
CA SER A 133 12.52 -8.99 23.82
C SER A 133 11.47 -9.63 24.73
N GLY A 134 11.93 -10.49 25.66
CA GLY A 134 11.02 -11.30 26.48
C GLY A 134 10.08 -12.16 25.62
N ARG A 135 8.77 -11.98 25.80
CA ARG A 135 7.72 -12.68 25.01
C ARG A 135 7.38 -11.98 23.69
N LEU A 136 7.96 -10.82 23.40
CA LEU A 136 7.68 -10.07 22.18
C LEU A 136 8.66 -10.48 21.08
N THR A 137 8.10 -10.91 19.94
CA THR A 137 8.85 -11.09 18.69
C THR A 137 8.32 -10.08 17.68
N LEU A 138 9.17 -9.16 17.23
CA LEU A 138 8.93 -8.28 16.09
C LEU A 138 9.65 -8.83 14.88
N GLY A 139 8.91 -9.19 13.83
CA GLY A 139 9.51 -9.60 12.58
C GLY A 139 8.68 -9.31 11.34
N GLY A 140 9.40 -8.97 10.27
CA GLY A 140 8.89 -8.86 8.91
C GLY A 140 9.03 -7.46 8.27
N VAL A 141 9.48 -7.43 7.03
CA VAL A 141 9.30 -6.32 6.09
C VAL A 141 7.83 -6.35 5.66
N GLY A 142 6.98 -5.59 6.35
CA GLY A 142 5.53 -5.56 6.12
C GLY A 142 5.04 -4.29 5.41
N SER A 143 5.92 -3.32 5.16
CA SER A 143 5.57 -2.07 4.53
C SER A 143 6.74 -1.55 3.68
N ILE A 144 6.40 -0.87 2.58
CA ILE A 144 7.32 -0.02 1.84
C ILE A 144 6.79 1.40 1.98
N GLN A 145 7.67 2.35 2.26
CA GLN A 145 7.38 3.76 2.18
C GLN A 145 8.27 4.38 1.11
N TRP A 146 7.66 5.09 0.17
CA TRP A 146 8.37 5.94 -0.77
C TRP A 146 8.60 7.31 -0.15
N THR A 147 9.85 7.77 -0.09
CA THR A 147 10.24 9.04 0.54
C THR A 147 10.51 10.17 -0.45
N GLY A 148 10.34 9.93 -1.76
CA GLY A 148 10.52 10.94 -2.80
C GLY A 148 11.85 10.89 -3.55
N GLN A 149 12.76 9.96 -3.22
CA GLN A 149 14.07 9.78 -3.85
C GLN A 149 14.34 8.31 -4.21
#